data_AF-A0A645INH8-F1
#
_entry.id   AF-A0A645INH8-F1
#
_cell.length_a   1.000
_cell.length_b   1.000
_cell.length_c   1.000
_cell.angle_alpha   90.00
_cell.angle_beta   90.00
_cell.angle_gamma   90.00
#
_symmetry.space_group_name_H-M   'P 1'
#
loop_
_entity.id
_entity.type
_entity.pdbx_description
1 polymer ?
#
loop_
_entity_poly.entity_id
_entity_poly.type
_entity_poly.pdbx_seq_one_letter_code
_entity_poly.pdbx_strand_id
1 'polypeptide(L)'
;MSLTKASGSGSVSVSNSYLLGQKILAKADGKDKCLVVVFLLDKNGRGVAGKSVELEGMSGIGKVNDISDEKGQIIFEMASATEGQFRLTANYSGADLPQTVTVTFRK
;
A
#
# COMPACT_ATOMS: atom_id res chain seq x y z
N MET A 1 0.10 3.83 -30.27
CA MET A 1 -0.91 4.52 -29.43
C MET A 1 -0.24 5.10 -28.19
N SER A 2 -0.83 6.14 -27.59
CA SER A 2 -0.50 6.71 -26.27
C SER A 2 -0.52 5.62 -25.17
N LEU A 3 0.18 5.63 -24.05
CA LEU A 3 0.40 6.61 -22.97
C LEU A 3 1.68 6.19 -22.19
N THR A 4 2.35 6.94 -21.30
CA THR A 4 2.32 8.37 -20.91
C THR A 4 3.72 8.75 -20.36
N LYS A 5 4.13 10.02 -20.50
CA LYS A 5 5.44 10.52 -20.04
C LYS A 5 5.43 10.78 -18.53
N ALA A 6 5.72 9.77 -17.69
CA ALA A 6 5.84 9.90 -16.23
C ALA A 6 7.14 10.62 -15.77
N SER A 7 7.45 11.75 -16.42
CA SER A 7 8.57 12.64 -16.10
C SER A 7 8.08 13.77 -15.22
N GLY A 8 7.89 13.45 -13.94
CA GLY A 8 7.49 14.38 -12.89
C GLY A 8 7.98 13.88 -11.53
N SER A 9 8.70 14.75 -10.82
CA SER A 9 9.00 14.67 -9.38
C SER A 9 9.65 13.40 -8.83
N GLY A 10 10.99 13.32 -8.92
CA GLY A 10 11.82 12.46 -8.05
C GLY A 10 11.81 10.95 -8.36
N SER A 11 12.99 10.32 -8.22
CA SER A 11 13.08 8.86 -8.19
C SER A 11 12.61 8.36 -6.83
N VAL A 12 11.59 7.49 -6.82
CA VAL A 12 11.14 6.79 -5.61
C VAL A 12 12.34 6.06 -4.98
N SER A 13 12.50 6.23 -3.68
CA SER A 13 13.53 5.61 -2.86
C SER A 13 12.86 4.58 -1.96
N VAL A 14 12.93 3.31 -2.34
CA VAL A 14 12.27 2.19 -1.64
C VAL A 14 12.65 2.16 -0.16
N SER A 15 13.91 2.40 0.17
CA SER A 15 14.41 2.45 1.56
C SER A 15 13.84 3.60 2.41
N ASN A 16 13.38 4.70 1.79
CA ASN A 16 12.69 5.80 2.46
C ASN A 16 11.16 5.63 2.46
N SER A 17 10.64 4.75 1.61
CA SER A 17 9.21 4.51 1.43
C SER A 17 8.73 3.53 2.50
N TYR A 18 7.48 3.70 2.95
CA TYR A 18 6.93 2.91 4.06
C TYR A 18 5.44 2.62 3.88
N LEU A 19 4.90 1.75 4.73
CA LEU A 19 3.46 1.49 4.80
C LEU A 19 2.96 1.57 6.23
N LEU A 20 1.77 2.15 6.37
CA LEU A 20 1.15 2.49 7.65
C LEU A 20 -0.25 1.87 7.71
N GLY A 21 -0.45 0.98 8.67
CA GLY A 21 -1.77 0.42 8.96
C GLY A 21 -2.67 1.41 9.70
N GLN A 22 -3.49 2.17 8.98
CA GLN A 22 -4.49 3.09 9.55
C GLN A 22 -5.55 2.35 10.37
N LYS A 23 -5.97 1.17 9.88
CA LYS A 23 -6.80 0.22 10.64
C LYS A 23 -6.27 -1.18 10.41
N ILE A 24 -5.67 -1.77 11.44
CA ILE A 24 -5.06 -3.11 11.41
C ILE A 24 -5.89 -4.18 12.15
N LEU A 25 -7.07 -3.84 12.64
CA LEU A 25 -7.94 -4.74 13.38
C LEU A 25 -9.36 -4.62 12.84
N ALA A 26 -9.90 -5.73 12.35
CA ALA A 26 -11.22 -5.79 11.74
C ALA A 26 -11.96 -7.09 12.11
N LYS A 27 -13.26 -7.13 11.81
CA LYS A 27 -14.05 -8.36 11.94
C LYS A 27 -13.81 -9.32 10.79
N ALA A 28 -13.75 -10.62 11.10
CA ALA A 28 -13.63 -11.69 10.11
C ALA A 28 -14.98 -12.04 9.43
N ASP A 29 -15.74 -11.04 9.01
CA ASP A 29 -17.09 -11.20 8.44
C ASP A 29 -17.16 -10.97 6.91
N GLY A 30 -16.00 -10.76 6.27
CA GLY A 30 -15.89 -10.42 4.85
C GLY A 30 -16.39 -9.02 4.47
N LYS A 31 -16.70 -8.16 5.45
CA LYS A 31 -17.26 -6.82 5.23
C LYS A 31 -16.48 -5.73 5.96
N ASP A 32 -16.10 -5.97 7.20
CA ASP A 32 -15.31 -5.02 7.98
C ASP A 32 -13.87 -4.97 7.46
N LYS A 33 -13.42 -3.75 7.11
CA LYS A 33 -12.19 -3.56 6.35
C LYS A 33 -11.03 -3.13 7.24
N CYS A 34 -9.85 -3.68 6.99
CA CYS A 34 -8.58 -3.06 7.37
C CYS A 34 -8.19 -2.02 6.31
N LEU A 35 -7.43 -1.01 6.73
CA LEU A 35 -6.94 0.09 5.89
C LEU A 35 -5.44 0.23 6.06
N VAL A 36 -4.71 0.17 4.96
CA VAL A 36 -3.25 0.31 4.90
C VAL A 36 -2.91 1.38 3.87
N VAL A 37 -2.02 2.31 4.22
CA VAL A 37 -1.59 3.40 3.33
C VAL A 37 -0.09 3.23 3.07
N VAL A 38 0.28 3.07 1.80
CA VAL A 38 1.67 3.07 1.35
C VAL A 38 2.08 4.50 1.00
N PHE A 39 3.27 4.91 1.43
CA PHE A 39 3.88 6.21 1.17
C PHE A 39 5.13 6.01 0.33
N LEU A 40 5.06 6.37 -0.96
CA LEU A 40 6.18 6.36 -1.88
C LEU A 40 6.92 7.71 -1.79
N LEU A 41 8.14 7.68 -1.24
CA LEU A 41 8.95 8.86 -0.98
C LEU A 41 10.22 8.89 -1.84
N ASP A 42 10.71 10.10 -2.13
CA ASP A 42 12.02 10.31 -2.74
C ASP A 42 13.16 10.26 -1.71
N LYS A 43 14.40 10.43 -2.18
CA LYS A 43 15.60 10.45 -1.32
C LYS A 43 15.61 11.57 -0.27
N ASN A 44 14.77 12.59 -0.44
CA ASN A 44 14.64 13.75 0.44
C ASN A 44 13.43 13.63 1.38
N GLY A 45 12.71 12.49 1.38
CA GLY A 45 11.51 12.26 2.17
C GLY A 45 10.24 12.92 1.62
N ARG A 46 10.24 13.35 0.35
CA ARG A 46 9.08 14.00 -0.29
C ARG A 46 8.21 12.98 -1.01
N GLY A 47 6.90 13.16 -0.95
CA GLY A 47 5.93 12.33 -1.68
C GLY A 47 6.16 12.32 -3.19
N VAL A 48 6.04 11.15 -3.81
CA VAL A 48 6.19 10.97 -5.25
C VAL A 48 4.86 10.55 -5.87
N ALA A 49 4.25 11.44 -6.65
CA ALA A 49 2.97 11.21 -7.31
C ALA A 49 3.09 10.37 -8.61
N GLY A 50 1.95 9.80 -9.03
CA GLY A 50 1.82 9.14 -10.33
C GLY A 50 2.58 7.81 -10.44
N LYS A 51 2.78 7.11 -9.33
CA LYS A 51 3.46 5.81 -9.24
C LYS A 51 2.49 4.76 -8.74
N SER A 52 2.56 3.53 -9.24
CA SER A 52 1.78 2.42 -8.68
C SER A 52 2.66 1.58 -7.75
N VAL A 53 2.02 0.94 -6.76
CA VAL A 53 2.62 -0.04 -5.86
C VAL A 53 1.66 -1.22 -5.76
N GLU A 54 2.20 -2.40 -5.47
CA GLU A 54 1.43 -3.60 -5.19
C GLU A 54 1.55 -3.92 -3.70
N LEU A 55 0.50 -4.52 -3.13
CA LEU A 55 0.48 -4.93 -1.73
C LEU A 55 0.16 -6.42 -1.73
N GLU A 56 1.03 -7.18 -1.07
CA GLU A 56 1.01 -8.64 -1.03
C GLU A 56 0.86 -9.12 0.42
N GLY A 57 0.49 -10.39 0.60
CA GLY A 57 0.35 -11.02 1.92
C GLY A 57 -1.09 -11.41 2.31
N MET A 58 -2.11 -10.99 1.55
CA MET A 58 -3.45 -11.58 1.61
C MET A 58 -4.18 -11.47 0.26
N SER A 59 -5.20 -12.32 0.07
CA SER A 59 -6.12 -12.23 -1.06
C SER A 59 -7.20 -11.17 -0.82
N GLY A 60 -7.83 -10.66 -1.88
CA GLY A 60 -8.94 -9.72 -1.77
C GLY A 60 -8.55 -8.30 -1.38
N ILE A 61 -7.29 -7.92 -1.59
CA ILE A 61 -6.82 -6.54 -1.43
C ILE A 61 -7.41 -5.67 -2.56
N GLY A 62 -8.18 -4.66 -2.19
CA GLY A 62 -8.63 -3.58 -3.06
C GLY A 62 -7.70 -2.37 -3.00
N LYS A 63 -7.53 -1.69 -4.13
CA LYS A 63 -6.89 -0.37 -4.21
C LYS A 63 -7.99 0.69 -4.25
N VAL A 64 -7.90 1.69 -3.38
CA VAL A 64 -8.79 2.87 -3.42
C VAL A 64 -8.32 3.85 -4.52
N ASN A 65 -7.01 3.88 -4.78
CA ASN A 65 -6.39 4.61 -5.88
C ASN A 65 -5.28 3.77 -6.55
N ASP A 66 -5.24 3.76 -7.89
CA ASP A 66 -4.26 2.97 -8.66
C ASP A 66 -2.83 3.53 -8.62
N ILE A 67 -2.72 4.84 -8.40
CA ILE A 67 -1.47 5.60 -8.39
C ILE A 67 -1.40 6.54 -7.20
N SER A 68 -0.17 6.83 -6.76
CA SER A 68 0.13 7.75 -5.66
C SER A 68 -0.31 9.18 -5.94
N ASP A 69 -0.83 9.83 -4.90
CA ASP A 69 -1.19 11.25 -4.89
C ASP A 69 0.05 12.18 -4.75
N GLU A 70 -0.17 13.49 -4.64
CA GLU A 70 0.87 14.50 -4.43
C GLU A 70 1.71 14.29 -3.14
N LYS A 71 1.22 13.50 -2.18
CA LYS A 71 1.92 13.12 -0.95
C LYS A 71 2.57 11.75 -1.03
N GLY A 72 2.50 11.07 -2.19
CA GLY A 72 3.02 9.72 -2.39
C GLY A 72 2.08 8.62 -1.87
N GLN A 73 0.84 8.93 -1.51
CA GLN A 73 -0.07 8.01 -0.80
C GLN A 73 -0.86 7.09 -1.74
N ILE A 74 -0.86 5.80 -1.42
CA ILE A 74 -1.69 4.78 -2.06
C ILE A 74 -2.43 4.03 -0.95
N ILE A 75 -3.77 4.05 -1.00
CA ILE A 75 -4.64 3.50 0.03
C ILE A 75 -5.15 2.14 -0.43
N PHE A 76 -4.96 1.15 0.44
CA PHE A 76 -5.40 -0.23 0.28
C PHE A 76 -6.46 -0.56 1.31
N GLU A 77 -7.53 -1.20 0.85
CA GLU A 77 -8.61 -1.71 1.67
C GLU A 77 -8.70 -3.22 1.53
N MET A 78 -8.97 -3.93 2.62
CA MET A 78 -8.99 -5.39 2.60
C MET A 78 -9.93 -5.93 3.67
N ALA A 79 -10.70 -6.95 3.32
CA ALA A 79 -11.60 -7.67 4.22
C ALA A 79 -11.30 -9.17 4.17
N SER A 80 -11.57 -9.88 5.26
CA SER A 80 -11.43 -11.33 5.33
C SER A 80 -12.68 -11.94 5.97
N ALA A 81 -13.11 -13.09 5.47
CA ALA A 81 -14.11 -13.95 6.13
C ALA A 81 -13.44 -15.01 7.04
N THR A 82 -12.11 -15.00 7.13
CA THR A 82 -11.29 -15.93 7.90
C THR A 82 -10.54 -15.18 8.99
N GLU A 83 -10.66 -15.64 10.22
CA GLU A 83 -9.89 -15.13 11.36
C GLU A 83 -8.40 -15.45 11.20
N GLY A 84 -7.53 -14.52 11.54
CA GLY A 84 -6.09 -14.70 11.41
C GLY A 84 -5.32 -13.39 11.38
N GLN A 85 -3.99 -13.52 11.35
CA GLN A 85 -3.06 -12.42 11.13
C GLN A 85 -2.45 -12.56 9.75
N PHE A 86 -2.45 -11.46 8.98
CA PHE A 86 -1.90 -11.40 7.63
C PHE A 86 -0.79 -10.36 7.63
N ARG A 87 0.44 -10.78 7.32
CA ARG A 87 1.59 -9.88 7.22
C ARG A 87 1.70 -9.36 5.80
N LEU A 88 1.62 -8.05 5.66
CA LEU A 88 1.55 -7.36 4.38
C LEU A 88 2.89 -6.70 4.03
N THR A 89 3.32 -6.90 2.80
CA THR A 89 4.51 -6.29 2.20
C THR A 89 4.09 -5.47 1.00
N ALA A 90 4.64 -4.27 0.82
CA ALA A 90 4.41 -3.49 -0.39
C ALA A 90 5.59 -3.67 -1.36
N ASN A 91 5.31 -3.96 -2.62
CA ASN A 91 6.30 -4.09 -3.69
C ASN A 91 6.21 -2.91 -4.65
N TYR A 92 7.33 -2.21 -4.86
CA TYR A 92 7.45 -1.13 -5.83
C TYR A 92 8.47 -1.51 -6.91
N SER A 93 8.00 -1.61 -8.15
CA SER A 93 8.87 -1.85 -9.33
C SER A 93 9.76 -3.11 -9.22
N GLY A 94 9.28 -4.16 -8.53
CA GLY A 94 10.02 -5.40 -8.30
C GLY A 94 10.89 -5.41 -7.04
N ALA A 95 10.81 -4.40 -6.19
CA ALA A 95 11.53 -4.32 -4.91
C ALA A 95 10.58 -4.10 -3.73
N ASP A 96 10.74 -4.91 -2.69
CA ASP A 96 9.95 -4.82 -1.46
C ASP A 96 10.36 -3.60 -0.62
N LEU A 97 9.36 -2.91 -0.06
CA LEU A 97 9.58 -1.89 0.96
C LEU A 97 10.11 -2.56 2.26
N PRO A 98 11.02 -1.89 3.00
CA PRO A 98 11.68 -2.49 4.16
C PRO A 98 10.74 -2.68 5.37
N GLN A 99 9.59 -2.02 5.39
CA GLN A 99 8.58 -2.17 6.43
C GLN A 99 7.49 -3.16 6.01
N THR A 100 6.84 -3.79 7.00
CA THR A 100 5.66 -4.64 6.79
C THR A 100 4.60 -4.32 7.83
N VAL A 101 3.32 -4.43 7.46
CA VAL A 101 2.18 -4.20 8.36
C VAL A 101 1.44 -5.51 8.58
N THR A 102 1.21 -5.90 9.83
CA THR A 102 0.35 -7.05 10.13
C THR A 102 -1.06 -6.58 10.44
N VAL A 103 -2.05 -7.08 9.67
CA VAL A 103 -3.47 -6.89 9.95
C VAL A 103 -4.06 -8.12 10.62
N THR A 104 -5.03 -7.94 11.52
CA THR A 104 -5.67 -8.99 12.30
C THR A 104 -7.17 -8.98 12.07
N PHE A 105 -7.71 -10.12 11.66
CA PHE A 105 -9.15 -10.36 11.58
C PHE A 105 -9.57 -11.32 12.69
N ARG A 106 -10.62 -10.98 13.44
CA ARG A 106 -11.19 -11.78 14.54
C ARG A 106 -12.72 -11.65 14.59
N LYS A 107 -13.40 -12.50 15.34
CA LYS A 107 -14.84 -12.32 15.67
C LYS A 107 -15.12 -11.02 16.44
#